data_AF-A0A074S4P7-F1
#
_entry.id   AF-A0A074S4P7-F1
#
_cell.length_a   1.000
_cell.length_b   1.000
_cell.length_c   1.000
_cell.angle_alpha   90.00
_cell.angle_beta   90.00
_cell.angle_gamma   90.00
#
_symmetry.space_group_name_H-M   'P 1'
#
loop_
_entity.id
_entity.type
_entity.pdbx_description
1 polymer ?
#
loop_
_entity_poly.entity_id
_entity_poly.type
_entity_poly.pdbx_seq_one_letter_code
_entity_poly.pdbx_strand_id
1 'polypeptide(L)'
;MRSLLIPCAHETMGYFALGLTGHFTVNDIPILKYVPSWFPGAGFKRFGQRGRQLRNRYVNEPNTSYTSNLLEAKGGANASPEDVDLVEWTAAAMFL
;
A
#
# COMPACT_ATOMS: atom_id res chain seq x y z
N MET A 1 17.54 -8.64 11.80
CA MET A 1 17.25 -7.64 10.75
C MET A 1 16.34 -6.57 11.34
N ARG A 2 16.70 -5.28 11.30
CA ARG A 2 15.80 -4.19 11.71
C ARG A 2 14.64 -4.18 10.70
N SER A 3 13.40 -4.33 11.14
CA SER A 3 12.23 -4.32 10.26
C SER A 3 12.08 -2.95 9.60
N LEU A 4 12.45 -2.85 8.32
CA LEU A 4 12.37 -1.63 7.52
C LEU A 4 10.93 -1.30 7.07
N LEU A 5 9.99 -2.18 7.38
CA LEU A 5 8.58 -2.11 7.01
C LEU A 5 7.86 -0.89 7.62
N ILE A 6 8.06 -0.59 8.91
CA ILE A 6 7.35 0.52 9.56
C ILE A 6 7.71 1.87 8.89
N PRO A 7 9.01 2.19 8.69
CA PRO A 7 9.39 3.37 7.91
C PRO A 7 8.85 3.36 6.47
N CYS A 8 8.89 2.20 5.77
CA CYS A 8 8.39 2.11 4.40
C CYS A 8 6.88 2.33 4.31
N ALA A 9 6.12 1.78 5.26
CA ALA A 9 4.68 1.97 5.37
C ALA A 9 4.35 3.44 5.61
N HIS A 10 5.05 4.08 6.56
CA HIS A 10 4.82 5.49 6.89
C HIS A 10 5.13 6.41 5.71
N GLU A 11 6.25 6.20 5.01
CA GLU A 11 6.60 6.96 3.80
C GLU A 11 5.55 6.75 2.69
N THR A 12 5.14 5.51 2.46
CA THR A 12 4.16 5.17 1.41
C THR A 12 2.79 5.79 1.70
N MET A 13 2.30 5.69 2.93
CA MET A 13 1.02 6.24 3.34
C MET A 13 1.04 7.77 3.33
N GLY A 14 2.12 8.40 3.79
CA GLY A 14 2.30 9.85 3.69
C GLY A 14 2.28 10.33 2.24
N TYR A 15 3.00 9.64 1.34
CA TYR A 15 3.02 9.97 -0.08
C TYR A 15 1.67 9.75 -0.76
N PHE A 16 0.94 8.70 -0.36
CA PHE A 16 -0.41 8.45 -0.82
C PHE A 16 -1.37 9.57 -0.40
N ALA A 17 -1.32 9.98 0.87
CA ALA A 17 -2.13 11.10 1.37
C ALA A 17 -1.84 12.40 0.59
N LEU A 18 -0.57 12.71 0.30
CA LEU A 18 -0.21 13.84 -0.56
C LEU A 18 -0.78 13.73 -1.97
N GLY A 19 -0.90 12.52 -2.52
CA GLY A 19 -1.52 12.28 -3.82
C GLY A 19 -3.03 12.52 -3.82
N LEU A 20 -3.70 12.26 -2.68
CA LEU A 20 -5.14 12.48 -2.51
C LEU A 20 -5.47 13.95 -2.24
N THR A 21 -4.65 14.64 -1.44
CA THR A 21 -4.88 16.03 -1.06
C THR A 21 -4.27 17.03 -2.04
N GLY A 22 -3.28 16.61 -2.82
CA GLY A 22 -2.63 17.43 -3.83
C GLY A 22 -3.49 17.62 -5.08
N HIS A 23 -3.53 18.86 -5.58
CA HIS A 23 -4.13 19.15 -6.88
C HIS A 23 -3.09 18.98 -7.99
N PHE A 24 -3.45 18.23 -9.04
CA PHE A 24 -2.66 18.09 -10.25
C PHE A 24 -3.50 18.53 -11.45
N THR A 25 -2.92 19.33 -12.36
CA THR A 25 -3.63 19.83 -13.56
C THR A 25 -4.19 18.71 -14.44
N VAL A 26 -3.60 17.50 -14.38
CA VAL A 26 -4.12 16.32 -15.08
C VAL A 26 -5.49 15.86 -14.57
N ASN A 27 -5.87 16.25 -13.35
CA ASN A 27 -7.18 15.95 -12.76
C ASN A 27 -8.29 16.73 -13.48
N ASP A 28 -8.04 18.00 -13.82
CA ASP A 28 -9.01 18.86 -14.53
C ASP A 28 -8.96 18.66 -16.04
N ILE A 29 -7.77 18.36 -16.58
CA ILE A 29 -7.53 18.20 -18.03
C ILE A 29 -6.92 16.81 -18.29
N PRO A 30 -7.76 15.75 -18.41
CA PRO A 30 -7.30 14.37 -18.50
C PRO A 30 -6.41 14.06 -19.71
N ILE A 31 -6.51 14.84 -20.79
CA ILE A 31 -5.67 14.66 -21.98
C ILE A 31 -4.18 14.88 -21.67
N LEU A 32 -3.86 15.62 -20.60
CA LEU A 32 -2.48 15.83 -20.16
C LEU A 32 -1.77 14.52 -19.78
N LYS A 33 -2.49 13.42 -19.48
CA LYS A 33 -1.84 12.13 -19.18
C LYS A 33 -0.93 11.60 -20.29
N TYR A 34 -1.15 12.04 -21.53
CA TYR A 34 -0.37 11.61 -22.69
C TYR A 34 0.84 12.50 -23.00
N VAL A 35 0.99 13.67 -22.37
CA VAL A 35 2.13 14.57 -22.67
C VAL A 35 3.47 13.92 -22.28
N PRO A 36 4.56 14.14 -23.01
CA PRO A 36 5.86 13.61 -22.60
C PRO A 36 6.29 14.07 -21.21
N SER A 37 7.08 13.26 -20.50
CA SER A 37 7.57 13.59 -19.14
C SER A 37 8.53 14.79 -19.07
N TRP A 38 9.08 15.21 -20.21
CA TRP A 38 9.91 16.41 -20.34
C TRP A 38 9.10 17.70 -20.47
N PHE A 39 7.79 17.60 -20.77
CA PHE A 39 6.95 18.77 -21.03
C PHE A 39 6.78 19.64 -19.76
N PRO A 40 6.81 20.99 -19.88
CA PRO A 40 6.56 21.87 -18.75
C PRO A 40 5.20 21.57 -18.09
N GLY A 41 5.16 21.42 -16.77
CA GLY A 41 3.93 21.05 -16.06
C GLY A 41 3.64 19.55 -15.99
N ALA A 42 4.44 18.68 -16.63
CA ALA A 42 4.32 17.21 -16.50
C ALA A 42 4.86 16.67 -15.15
N GLY A 43 4.98 17.50 -14.11
CA GLY A 43 5.50 17.14 -12.79
C GLY A 43 4.70 16.01 -12.12
N PHE A 44 3.40 15.92 -12.39
CA PHE A 44 2.53 14.84 -11.92
C PHE A 44 3.02 13.46 -12.38
N LYS A 45 3.70 13.35 -13.53
CA LYS A 45 4.27 12.07 -13.99
C LYS A 45 5.38 11.59 -13.08
N ARG A 46 6.25 12.49 -12.62
CA ARG A 46 7.33 12.17 -11.68
C ARG A 46 6.76 11.80 -10.31
N PHE A 47 5.75 12.54 -9.86
CA PHE A 47 5.03 12.24 -8.62
C PHE A 47 4.41 10.82 -8.66
N GLY A 48 3.65 10.52 -9.72
CA GLY A 48 3.04 9.20 -9.90
C GLY A 48 4.07 8.07 -10.01
N GLN A 49 5.21 8.30 -10.69
CA GLN A 49 6.30 7.33 -10.75
C GLN A 49 6.90 7.04 -9.37
N ARG A 50 7.15 8.07 -8.55
CA ARG A 50 7.66 7.90 -7.18
C ARG A 50 6.65 7.16 -6.31
N GLY A 51 5.37 7.52 -6.39
CA GLY A 51 4.30 6.81 -5.67
C GLY A 51 4.23 5.33 -6.05
N ARG A 52 4.37 5.00 -7.34
CA ARG A 52 4.44 3.61 -7.81
C ARG A 52 5.64 2.86 -7.24
N GLN A 53 6.81 3.50 -7.18
CA GLN A 53 8.02 2.89 -6.60
C GLN A 53 7.85 2.62 -5.09
N LEU A 54 7.31 3.58 -4.34
CA LEU A 54 7.06 3.44 -2.91
C LEU A 54 6.08 2.31 -2.61
N ARG A 55 4.94 2.30 -3.32
CA ARG A 55 3.96 1.21 -3.21
C ARG A 55 4.59 -0.14 -3.52
N ASN A 56 5.34 -0.25 -4.63
CA ASN A 56 5.98 -1.51 -4.99
C ASN A 56 6.99 -1.96 -3.93
N ARG A 57 7.75 -1.03 -3.33
CA ARG A 57 8.66 -1.33 -2.23
C ARG A 57 7.90 -1.87 -1.02
N TYR A 58 6.83 -1.20 -0.62
CA TYR A 58 5.99 -1.60 0.52
C TYR A 58 5.36 -2.99 0.33
N VAL A 59 4.83 -3.28 -0.86
CA VAL A 59 4.18 -4.57 -1.17
C VAL A 59 5.20 -5.71 -1.30
N ASN A 60 6.40 -5.43 -1.79
CA ASN A 60 7.45 -6.45 -1.95
C ASN A 60 8.29 -6.65 -0.67
N GLU A 61 8.09 -5.83 0.34
CA GLU A 61 8.77 -6.01 1.62
C GLU A 61 8.13 -7.21 2.34
N PRO A 62 8.91 -8.25 2.70
CA PRO A 62 8.36 -9.44 3.33
C PRO A 62 7.75 -9.06 4.68
N ASN A 63 6.43 -9.00 4.69
CA ASN A 63 5.63 -8.81 5.88
C ASN A 63 4.71 -10.01 6.00
N THR A 64 4.78 -10.72 7.11
CA THR A 64 3.78 -11.74 7.40
C THR A 64 2.46 -11.01 7.64
N SER A 65 1.44 -11.33 6.85
CA SER A 65 0.13 -10.71 7.02
C SER A 65 -0.39 -10.97 8.45
N TYR A 66 -1.21 -10.06 8.97
CA TYR A 66 -1.83 -10.22 10.30
C TYR A 66 -2.51 -11.59 10.44
N THR A 67 -3.27 -11.99 9.43
CA THR A 67 -3.95 -13.29 9.38
C THR A 67 -2.98 -14.45 9.31
N SER A 68 -1.92 -14.36 8.49
CA SER A 68 -0.87 -15.38 8.43
C SER A 68 -0.17 -15.57 9.78
N ASN A 69 0.17 -14.49 10.49
CA ASN A 69 0.81 -14.59 11.81
C ASN A 69 -0.11 -15.28 12.82
N LEU A 70 -1.40 -14.94 12.83
CA LEU A 70 -2.36 -15.55 13.75
C LEU A 70 -2.64 -17.02 13.42
N LEU A 71 -2.77 -17.36 12.13
CA LEU A 71 -2.96 -18.74 11.69
C LEU A 71 -1.74 -19.60 12.06
N GLU A 72 -0.53 -19.14 11.79
CA GLU A 72 0.70 -19.83 12.19
C GLU A 72 0.75 -20.03 13.71
N ALA A 73 0.40 -19.02 14.50
CA ALA A 73 0.34 -19.11 15.96
C ALA A 73 -0.71 -20.13 16.47
N LYS A 74 -1.73 -20.43 15.66
CA LYS A 74 -2.81 -21.39 15.94
C LYS A 74 -2.57 -22.78 15.33
N GLY A 75 -1.38 -23.04 14.77
CA GLY A 75 -1.01 -24.34 14.21
C GLY A 75 -0.97 -24.39 12.68
N GLY A 76 -1.05 -23.24 12.02
CA GLY A 76 -0.92 -23.09 10.57
C GLY A 76 -1.95 -23.94 9.82
N ALA A 77 -1.47 -24.87 9.00
CA ALA A 77 -2.31 -25.80 8.24
C ALA A 77 -3.17 -26.73 9.13
N ASN A 78 -2.85 -26.88 10.42
CA ASN A 78 -3.60 -27.69 11.38
C ASN A 78 -4.47 -26.86 12.33
N ALA A 79 -4.65 -25.56 12.07
CA ALA A 79 -5.49 -24.70 12.89
C ALA A 79 -6.96 -25.21 12.93
N SER A 80 -7.61 -25.05 14.08
CA SER A 80 -9.00 -25.47 14.25
C SER A 80 -9.94 -24.62 13.38
N PRO A 81 -11.10 -25.15 12.93
CA PRO A 81 -12.06 -24.36 12.16
C PRO A 81 -12.55 -23.10 12.90
N GLU A 82 -12.67 -23.16 14.22
CA GLU A 82 -13.03 -22.01 15.06
C GLU A 82 -11.94 -20.93 15.05
N ASP A 83 -10.67 -21.32 15.16
CA ASP A 83 -9.57 -20.36 15.12
C ASP A 83 -9.47 -19.66 13.76
N VAL A 84 -9.75 -20.39 12.67
CA VAL A 84 -9.79 -19.81 11.31
C VAL A 84 -10.90 -18.76 11.21
N ASP A 85 -12.11 -19.09 11.68
CA ASP A 85 -13.26 -18.18 11.69
C ASP A 85 -12.99 -16.93 12.53
N LEU A 86 -12.39 -17.09 13.72
CA LEU A 86 -11.98 -15.95 14.57
C LEU A 86 -10.94 -15.06 13.87
N VAL A 87 -9.95 -15.63 13.20
CA VAL A 87 -8.95 -14.86 12.45
C VAL A 87 -9.60 -14.13 11.27
N GLU A 88 -10.57 -14.74 10.60
CA GLU A 88 -11.36 -14.11 9.54
C GLU A 88 -12.17 -12.92 10.07
N TRP A 89 -12.96 -13.11 11.13
CA TRP A 89 -13.79 -12.05 11.70
C TRP A 89 -12.97 -10.90 12.29
N THR A 90 -11.85 -11.20 12.95
CA THR A 90 -10.95 -10.15 13.46
C THR A 90 -10.28 -9.39 12.33
N ALA A 91 -9.87 -10.05 11.25
CA ALA A 91 -9.35 -9.38 10.06
C ALA A 91 -10.41 -8.52 9.39
N ALA A 92 -11.64 -9.02 9.24
CA ALA A 92 -12.76 -8.26 8.70
C ALA A 92 -13.05 -7.00 9.54
N ALA A 93 -13.03 -7.12 10.86
CA ALA A 93 -13.20 -5.99 11.78
C ALA A 93 -12.09 -4.94 11.70
N MET A 94 -10.88 -5.30 11.24
CA MET A 94 -9.81 -4.32 11.01
C MET A 94 -10.00 -3.47 9.75
N PHE A 95 -10.84 -3.92 8.81
CA PHE A 95 -11.12 -3.22 7.55
C PHE A 95 -12.45 -2.45 7.54
N LEU A 96 -13.29 -2.65 8.56
CA LEU A 96 -14.51 -1.88 8.82
C LEU A 96 -14.21 -0.62 9.65
#